data_AF-A0ABD2P3Y5-F1
#
_entry.id   AF-A0ABD2P3Y5-F1
#
_cell.length_a   1.000
_cell.length_b   1.000
_cell.length_c   1.000
_cell.angle_alpha   90.00
_cell.angle_beta   90.00
_cell.angle_gamma   90.00
#
_symmetry.space_group_name_H-M   'P 1'
#
loop_
_entity.id
_entity.type
_entity.pdbx_description
1 polymer ?
#
loop_
_entity_poly.entity_id
_entity_poly.type
_entity_poly.pdbx_seq_one_letter_code
_entity_poly.pdbx_strand_id
1 'polypeptide(L)'
;MENKEDVEIVEDITLETNNDSSDVSMTDSESEENHESEELEEDLYEEEEDEVIKAIRRANNKKRDHPPPLILDEDMTNLSFHPHADVIAISNIVEDVSLYKYSNEKNTLVGTLELHETWTWNSAKMERYYFLCQLIRLLC
;
A
#
# COMPACT_ATOMS: atom_id res chain seq x y z
N MET A 1 -46.36 0.16 48.95
CA MET A 1 -45.55 -0.94 48.40
C MET A 1 -46.40 -1.60 47.34
N GLU A 2 -46.26 -1.09 46.12
CA GLU A 2 -47.05 -1.49 44.96
C GLU A 2 -46.17 -2.48 44.18
N ASN A 3 -46.56 -3.75 44.22
CA ASN A 3 -45.95 -4.81 43.42
C ASN A 3 -46.60 -4.77 42.03
N LYS A 4 -45.79 -4.59 40.99
CA LYS A 4 -46.20 -4.70 39.59
C LYS A 4 -45.10 -5.43 38.85
N GLU A 5 -45.29 -6.71 38.58
CA GLU A 5 -44.80 -7.36 37.37
C GLU A 5 -45.80 -8.47 37.03
N ASP A 6 -46.38 -8.36 35.85
CA ASP A 6 -46.83 -9.45 34.96
C ASP A 6 -47.66 -8.79 33.85
N VAL A 7 -47.18 -8.87 32.61
CA VAL A 7 -47.95 -9.31 31.42
C VAL A 7 -46.95 -9.43 30.26
N GLU A 8 -46.76 -10.67 29.81
CA GLU A 8 -46.10 -11.05 28.58
C GLU A 8 -46.90 -10.59 27.34
N ILE A 9 -46.21 -10.05 26.34
CA ILE A 9 -46.66 -10.08 24.94
C ILE A 9 -45.46 -10.51 24.10
N VAL A 10 -45.52 -11.74 23.62
CA VAL A 10 -44.66 -12.31 22.58
C VAL A 10 -45.37 -12.10 21.25
N GLU A 11 -44.84 -11.22 20.39
CA GLU A 11 -45.18 -11.18 18.97
C GLU A 11 -43.96 -11.60 18.15
N ASP A 12 -44.06 -12.81 17.62
CA ASP A 12 -43.16 -13.45 16.66
C ASP A 12 -43.37 -12.80 15.29
N ILE A 13 -42.44 -11.93 14.89
CA ILE A 13 -42.35 -11.38 13.53
C ILE A 13 -41.20 -12.10 12.83
N THR A 14 -41.56 -13.11 12.05
CA THR A 14 -40.66 -13.81 11.11
C THR A 14 -40.45 -12.94 9.86
N LEU A 15 -39.36 -12.17 9.86
CA LEU A 15 -38.88 -11.48 8.66
C LEU A 15 -38.03 -12.44 7.84
N GLU A 16 -38.68 -13.16 6.91
CA GLU A 16 -38.01 -13.91 5.86
C GLU A 16 -37.24 -12.93 4.95
N THR A 17 -35.94 -12.83 5.17
CA THR A 17 -35.05 -12.04 4.34
C THR A 17 -34.56 -12.93 3.21
N ASN A 18 -35.12 -12.74 2.01
CA ASN A 18 -34.62 -13.34 0.77
C ASN A 18 -33.22 -12.78 0.48
N ASN A 19 -32.19 -13.54 0.84
CA ASN A 19 -30.81 -13.23 0.48
C ASN A 19 -30.56 -13.66 -0.96
N ASP A 20 -30.84 -12.75 -1.91
CA ASP A 20 -30.48 -12.88 -3.31
C ASP A 20 -28.95 -12.78 -3.45
N SER A 21 -28.31 -13.94 -3.61
CA SER A 21 -26.87 -14.06 -3.75
C SER A 21 -26.46 -13.70 -5.19
N SER A 22 -26.36 -12.41 -5.49
CA SER A 22 -25.71 -11.93 -6.70
C SER A 22 -24.19 -11.98 -6.53
N ASP A 23 -23.59 -13.08 -6.97
CA ASP A 23 -22.14 -13.24 -7.15
C ASP A 23 -21.68 -12.32 -8.30
N VAL A 24 -21.15 -11.15 -7.94
CA VAL A 24 -20.47 -10.24 -8.87
C VAL A 24 -18.97 -10.43 -8.70
N SER A 25 -18.37 -11.30 -9.52
CA SER A 25 -16.93 -11.40 -9.61
C SER A 25 -16.38 -10.14 -10.29
N MET A 26 -15.83 -9.24 -9.49
CA MET A 26 -14.99 -8.14 -9.98
C MET A 26 -13.69 -8.79 -10.47
N THR A 27 -13.57 -8.95 -11.78
CA THR A 27 -12.27 -9.27 -12.41
C THR A 27 -11.43 -8.01 -12.34
N ASP A 28 -10.39 -8.01 -11.51
CA ASP A 28 -9.40 -6.94 -11.49
C ASP A 28 -8.50 -7.14 -12.72
N SER A 29 -8.57 -6.21 -13.67
CA SER A 29 -7.66 -6.18 -14.80
C SER A 29 -6.38 -5.51 -14.34
N GLU A 30 -5.44 -6.31 -13.86
CA GLU A 30 -4.06 -5.93 -13.63
C GLU A 30 -3.40 -5.59 -14.98
N SER A 31 -3.49 -4.31 -15.37
CA SER A 31 -2.69 -3.76 -16.46
C SER A 31 -1.27 -3.52 -15.94
N GLU A 32 -0.43 -4.54 -16.05
CA GLU A 32 1.03 -4.46 -15.95
C GLU A 32 1.59 -3.65 -17.14
N GLU A 33 1.56 -2.32 -17.04
CA GLU A 33 2.26 -1.45 -17.99
C GLU A 33 3.72 -1.26 -17.55
N ASN A 34 4.55 -2.25 -17.85
CA ASN A 34 5.99 -2.14 -17.79
C ASN A 34 6.48 -1.31 -19.00
N HIS A 35 6.46 0.01 -18.87
CA HIS A 35 7.00 0.91 -19.91
C HIS A 35 8.46 1.22 -19.59
N GLU A 36 9.36 0.35 -20.06
CA GLU A 36 10.76 0.74 -20.30
C GLU A 36 10.72 1.92 -21.29
N SER A 37 11.03 3.12 -20.79
CA SER A 37 11.15 4.31 -21.62
C SER A 37 12.48 4.24 -22.37
N GLU A 38 12.48 3.65 -23.55
CA GLU A 38 13.51 3.90 -24.56
C GLU A 38 13.50 5.40 -24.88
N GLU A 39 14.60 6.10 -24.59
CA GLU A 39 14.85 7.46 -25.03
C GLU A 39 14.93 7.47 -26.57
N LEU A 40 13.78 7.69 -27.21
CA LEU A 40 13.71 8.01 -28.63
C LEU A 40 13.97 9.52 -28.80
N GLU A 41 15.13 9.84 -29.37
CA GLU A 41 15.43 11.15 -29.93
C GLU A 41 14.33 11.56 -30.91
N GLU A 42 13.54 12.60 -30.59
CA GLU A 42 12.51 13.09 -31.51
C GLU A 42 12.41 14.62 -31.46
N ASP A 43 13.36 15.28 -32.10
CA ASP A 43 13.44 16.74 -32.23
C ASP A 43 13.03 17.24 -33.63
N LEU A 44 12.26 16.47 -34.42
CA LEU A 44 12.08 16.77 -35.86
C LEU A 44 10.68 16.54 -36.50
N TYR A 45 9.57 16.44 -35.74
CA TYR A 45 8.23 16.27 -36.35
C TYR A 45 7.09 17.06 -35.68
N GLU A 46 7.31 18.31 -35.26
CA GLU A 46 6.26 19.11 -34.60
C GLU A 46 5.13 19.62 -35.53
N GLU A 47 5.30 19.61 -36.86
CA GLU A 47 4.36 20.28 -37.78
C GLU A 47 3.17 19.42 -38.25
N GLU A 48 3.16 18.10 -38.04
CA GLU A 48 2.08 17.20 -38.51
C GLU A 48 1.48 16.28 -37.42
N GLU A 49 1.72 16.55 -36.14
CA GLU A 49 1.17 15.73 -35.06
C GLU A 49 -0.31 16.00 -34.76
N ASP A 50 -1.12 14.94 -34.71
CA ASP A 50 -2.55 14.94 -34.36
C ASP A 50 -2.79 15.69 -33.03
N GLU A 51 -3.81 16.54 -32.98
CA GLU A 51 -4.17 17.29 -31.77
C GLU A 51 -4.45 16.37 -30.56
N VAL A 52 -4.95 15.16 -30.81
CA VAL A 52 -5.14 14.13 -29.78
C VAL A 52 -3.80 13.64 -29.24
N ILE A 53 -2.84 13.34 -30.12
CA ILE A 53 -1.48 12.90 -29.71
C ILE A 53 -0.78 14.02 -28.93
N LYS A 54 -0.91 15.27 -29.38
CA LYS A 54 -0.37 16.46 -28.69
C LYS A 54 -1.01 16.66 -27.31
N ALA A 55 -2.31 16.43 -27.19
CA ALA A 55 -3.02 16.48 -25.91
C ALA A 55 -2.57 15.36 -24.96
N ILE A 56 -2.37 14.14 -25.46
CA ILE A 56 -1.86 12.99 -24.70
C ILE A 56 -0.42 13.26 -24.23
N ARG A 57 0.49 13.68 -25.11
CA ARG A 57 1.89 14.03 -24.76
C ARG A 57 1.93 15.11 -23.67
N ARG A 58 1.10 16.16 -23.80
CA ARG A 58 1.01 17.23 -22.80
C ARG A 58 0.47 16.74 -21.46
N ALA A 59 -0.51 15.83 -21.47
CA ALA A 59 -1.04 15.22 -20.25
C ALA A 59 -0.02 14.31 -19.56
N ASN A 60 0.77 13.55 -20.33
CA ASN A 60 1.82 12.67 -19.79
C ASN A 60 2.98 13.46 -19.15
N ASN A 61 3.27 14.66 -19.67
CA ASN A 61 4.28 15.56 -19.12
C ASN A 61 3.83 16.31 -17.85
N LYS A 62 2.64 16.02 -17.31
CA LYS A 62 2.17 16.67 -16.08
C LYS A 62 3.02 16.19 -14.90
N LYS A 63 3.63 17.15 -14.18
CA LYS A 63 4.38 16.87 -12.95
C LYS A 63 3.50 16.10 -11.97
N ARG A 64 4.00 14.95 -11.50
CA ARG A 64 3.36 14.14 -10.47
C ARG A 64 3.28 14.92 -9.16
N ASP A 65 2.13 14.83 -8.51
CA ASP A 65 1.87 15.44 -7.19
C ASP A 65 2.07 14.45 -6.04
N HIS A 66 2.36 13.18 -6.36
CA HIS A 66 2.60 12.10 -5.41
C HIS A 66 3.80 11.24 -5.87
N PRO A 67 4.49 10.56 -4.93
CA PRO A 67 5.53 9.59 -5.26
C PRO A 67 4.99 8.47 -6.17
N PRO A 68 5.84 7.89 -7.04
CA PRO A 68 5.43 6.71 -7.81
C PRO A 68 5.13 5.53 -6.86
N PRO A 69 4.38 4.52 -7.34
CA PRO A 69 4.18 3.29 -6.60
C PRO A 69 5.51 2.64 -6.23
N LEU A 70 5.56 2.05 -5.04
CA LEU A 70 6.70 1.26 -4.61
C LEU A 70 6.42 -0.20 -4.90
N ILE A 71 7.24 -0.82 -5.76
CA ILE A 71 7.16 -2.25 -6.07
C ILE A 71 8.10 -2.98 -5.10
N LEU A 72 7.55 -3.96 -4.39
CA LEU A 72 8.27 -4.77 -3.41
C LEU A 72 8.30 -6.22 -3.90
N ASP A 73 9.43 -6.89 -3.70
CA ASP A 73 9.57 -8.31 -4.07
C ASP A 73 8.80 -9.24 -3.10
N GLU A 74 8.54 -8.76 -1.89
CA GLU A 74 7.91 -9.52 -0.81
C GLU A 74 6.78 -8.73 -0.14
N ASP A 75 5.84 -9.46 0.46
CA ASP A 75 4.72 -8.86 1.20
C ASP A 75 5.22 -8.06 2.41
N MET A 76 4.76 -6.80 2.49
CA MET A 76 5.05 -5.96 3.64
C MET A 76 4.21 -6.35 4.86
N THR A 77 4.85 -6.36 6.02
CA THR A 77 4.20 -6.61 7.32
C THR A 77 4.00 -5.32 8.11
N ASN A 78 4.83 -4.30 7.89
CA ASN A 78 4.74 -3.02 8.58
C ASN A 78 5.36 -1.89 7.74
N LEU A 79 4.91 -0.65 8.00
CA LEU A 79 5.36 0.57 7.34
C LEU A 79 5.42 1.72 8.36
N SER A 80 6.46 2.56 8.29
CA SER A 80 6.56 3.79 9.07
C SER A 80 7.18 4.92 8.26
N PHE A 81 6.75 6.15 8.54
CA PHE A 81 7.25 7.37 7.92
C PHE A 81 8.13 8.13 8.89
N HIS A 82 9.30 8.58 8.44
CA HIS A 82 10.14 9.46 9.22
C HIS A 82 9.48 10.85 9.35
N PRO A 83 9.35 11.43 10.56
CA PRO A 83 8.59 12.65 10.83
C PRO A 83 9.23 13.92 10.24
N HIS A 84 10.52 13.86 9.94
CA HIS A 84 11.31 15.02 9.49
C HIS A 84 12.08 14.79 8.17
N ALA A 85 11.96 13.62 7.55
CA ALA A 85 12.70 13.27 6.36
C ALA A 85 11.80 12.48 5.42
N ASP A 86 12.02 12.61 4.12
CA ASP A 86 11.27 11.89 3.09
C ASP A 86 11.74 10.44 2.98
N VAL A 87 11.68 9.71 4.10
CA VAL A 87 12.11 8.32 4.24
C VAL A 87 10.96 7.49 4.81
N ILE A 88 10.74 6.32 4.21
CA ILE A 88 9.86 5.28 4.73
C ILE A 88 10.68 4.05 5.10
N ALA A 89 10.31 3.43 6.21
CA ALA A 89 10.81 2.13 6.64
C ALA A 89 9.72 1.08 6.40
N ILE A 90 10.06 0.01 5.69
CA ILE A 90 9.15 -1.09 5.37
C ILE A 90 9.76 -2.37 5.89
N SER A 91 8.99 -3.16 6.64
CA SER A 91 9.38 -4.54 6.96
C SER A 91 8.65 -5.54 6.09
N ASN A 92 9.35 -6.59 5.65
CA ASN A 92 8.79 -7.71 4.91
C ASN A 92 8.41 -8.88 5.85
N ILE A 93 7.90 -9.97 5.28
CA ILE A 93 7.59 -11.21 5.99
C ILE A 93 8.84 -11.98 6.45
N VAL A 94 9.98 -11.73 5.81
CA VAL A 94 11.28 -12.35 6.12
C VAL A 94 12.01 -11.64 7.29
N GLU A 95 11.38 -10.63 7.90
CA GLU A 95 11.89 -9.85 9.04
C GLU A 95 13.07 -8.92 8.69
N ASP A 96 13.23 -8.52 7.43
CA ASP A 96 14.16 -7.47 7.03
C ASP A 96 13.45 -6.11 6.94
N VAL A 97 14.20 -5.03 7.19
CA VAL A 97 13.70 -3.65 7.10
C VAL A 97 14.40 -2.90 5.98
N SER A 98 13.65 -2.52 4.96
CA SER A 98 14.13 -1.70 3.85
C SER A 98 13.77 -0.23 4.07
N LEU A 99 14.75 0.65 3.93
CA LEU A 99 14.61 2.10 4.01
C LEU A 99 14.55 2.68 2.60
N TYR A 100 13.46 3.35 2.25
CA TYR A 100 13.33 4.03 0.96
C TYR A 100 13.23 5.54 1.17
N LYS A 101 14.00 6.29 0.40
CA LYS A 101 13.77 7.73 0.21
C LYS A 101 12.70 7.88 -0.86
N TYR A 102 11.63 8.61 -0.56
CA TYR A 102 10.55 8.85 -1.51
C TYR A 102 10.58 10.29 -2.04
N SER A 103 10.14 10.49 -3.27
CA SER A 103 9.96 11.80 -3.91
C SER A 103 8.94 11.69 -5.03
N ASN A 104 8.43 12.82 -5.53
CA ASN A 104 7.49 12.82 -6.64
C ASN A 104 8.09 12.32 -7.97
N GLU A 105 9.43 12.32 -8.09
CA GLU A 105 10.13 11.86 -9.29
C GLU A 105 10.41 10.36 -9.22
N LYS A 106 10.98 9.89 -8.10
CA LYS A 106 11.32 8.48 -7.90
C LYS A 106 11.45 8.11 -6.42
N ASN A 107 11.25 6.82 -6.14
CA ASN A 107 11.63 6.19 -4.89
C ASN A 107 13.03 5.58 -5.03
N THR A 108 13.82 5.59 -3.98
CA THR A 108 15.19 5.05 -4.00
C THR A 108 15.47 4.27 -2.72
N LEU A 109 15.90 3.02 -2.85
CA LEU A 109 16.36 2.22 -1.72
C LEU A 109 17.63 2.85 -1.13
N VAL A 110 17.57 3.21 0.15
CA VAL A 110 18.68 3.78 0.92
C VAL A 110 19.50 2.68 1.56
N GLY A 111 18.85 1.62 2.03
CA GLY A 111 19.51 0.46 2.60
C GLY A 111 18.52 -0.55 3.17
N THR A 112 19.05 -1.71 3.52
CA THR A 112 18.30 -2.82 4.12
C THR A 112 18.97 -3.22 5.42
N LEU A 113 18.17 -3.51 6.43
CA LEU A 113 18.58 -3.98 7.74
C LEU A 113 18.02 -5.39 7.95
N GLU A 114 18.91 -6.37 7.93
CA GLU A 114 18.60 -7.77 8.18
C GLU A 114 18.56 -8.02 9.70
N LEU A 115 17.38 -8.34 10.23
CA LEU A 115 17.21 -8.52 11.69
C LEU A 115 17.25 -9.99 12.11
N HIS A 116 17.40 -10.91 11.15
CA HIS A 116 17.38 -12.34 11.41
C HIS A 116 18.73 -12.91 11.88
N GLU A 117 19.87 -12.27 11.57
CA GLU A 117 21.20 -12.84 11.83
C GLU A 117 21.84 -12.45 13.18
N THR A 118 21.48 -11.31 13.77
CA THR A 118 22.19 -10.77 14.95
C THR A 118 21.68 -11.26 16.30
N TRP A 119 20.52 -11.94 16.35
CA TRP A 119 19.91 -12.38 17.60
C TRP A 119 20.15 -13.87 17.84
N THR A 120 21.25 -14.18 18.51
CA THR A 120 21.47 -15.53 19.04
C THR A 120 20.28 -15.92 19.91
N TRP A 121 19.66 -17.02 19.48
CA TRP A 121 18.41 -17.58 19.97
C TRP A 121 18.35 -17.70 21.50
N ASN A 122 17.55 -16.84 22.14
CA ASN A 122 16.89 -17.14 23.40
C ASN A 122 15.43 -16.67 23.30
N SER A 123 14.56 -17.62 22.96
CA SER A 123 13.11 -17.66 23.20
C SER A 123 12.32 -16.35 23.25
N ALA A 124 11.79 -15.89 22.10
CA ALA A 124 10.42 -15.38 21.93
C ALA A 124 10.22 -14.78 20.53
N LYS A 125 9.46 -15.45 19.65
CA LYS A 125 9.05 -14.88 18.34
C LYS A 125 8.14 -13.66 18.51
N MET A 126 7.31 -13.61 19.55
CA MET A 126 6.34 -12.54 19.77
C MET A 126 7.01 -11.23 20.22
N GLU A 127 8.07 -11.30 21.03
CA GLU A 127 8.80 -10.10 21.48
C GLU A 127 9.58 -9.45 20.33
N ARG A 128 10.00 -10.22 19.33
CA ARG A 128 10.66 -9.70 18.12
C ARG A 128 9.75 -8.79 17.30
N TYR A 129 8.48 -9.15 17.13
CA TYR A 129 7.53 -8.30 16.41
C TYR A 129 7.32 -6.97 17.14
N TYR A 130 7.16 -6.99 18.47
CA TYR A 130 7.07 -5.76 19.26
C TYR A 130 8.35 -4.93 19.21
N PHE A 131 9.52 -5.57 19.20
CA PHE A 131 10.80 -4.88 19.09
C PHE A 131 11.02 -4.30 17.69
N LEU A 132 10.63 -5.02 16.65
CA LEU A 132 10.63 -4.56 15.26
C LEU A 132 9.72 -3.35 15.08
N CYS A 133 8.48 -3.43 15.58
CA CYS A 133 7.55 -2.29 15.57
C CYS A 133 8.09 -1.09 16.35
N GLN A 134 8.81 -1.30 17.47
CA GLN A 134 9.46 -0.22 18.21
C GLN A 134 10.69 0.33 17.49
N LEU A 135 11.50 -0.52 16.85
CA LEU A 135 12.69 -0.12 16.12
C LEU A 135 12.32 0.69 14.88
N ILE A 136 11.31 0.25 14.13
CA ILE A 136 10.74 0.98 12.99
C ILE A 136 10.19 2.34 13.44
N ARG A 137 9.62 2.46 14.64
CA ARG A 137 9.20 3.73 15.27
C ARG A 137 10.34 4.55 15.88
N LEU A 138 11.54 3.99 16.06
CA LEU A 138 12.72 4.70 16.56
C LEU A 138 13.60 5.20 15.41
N LEU A 139 13.59 4.48 14.29
CA LEU A 139 14.25 4.85 13.04
C LEU A 139 13.49 5.95 12.27
N CYS A 140 12.26 6.24 12.69
CA CYS A 140 11.35 7.23 12.13
C CYS A 140 10.73 8.00 13.29
#